data_AF-Q24GC1-F1
#
_entry.id   AF-Q24GC1-F1
#
_cell.length_a   1.000
_cell.length_b   1.000
_cell.length_c   1.000
_cell.angle_alpha   90.00
_cell.angle_beta   90.00
_cell.angle_gamma   90.00
#
_symmetry.space_group_name_H-M   'P 1'
#
loop_
_entity.id
_entity.type
_entity.pdbx_description
1 polymer ?
#
loop_
_entity_poly.entity_id
_entity_poly.type
_entity_poly.pdbx_seq_one_letter_code
_entity_poly.pdbx_strand_id
1 'polypeptide(L)'
;MTAQLQNNQLLYQREAKLLKSSYINNKINLEASLILLNNLDQVTLDYITLKLNKLNQNTFSSFIQVNQCYNITLAKCTLDINFSAFVVNQAVLSTGGAINLSKVNLILKNSQIESNKAQIGGGIYYQQIVPDFVLLIQKGIKQNNTIQNNYASIYVLDEEGTPVFIPSIQNQSSLSDDVLLIIRQINIEITCDQLNVQQIQCVGNLKSSDYQNGGFYLTVQPMYKPLSTMIMKIRSNVFPQLVDSNNNIQINQGQLDLQVLLNFDQCKIGQIQKQFSNSIICESCPEGKYSLDILDGECKKCPDSADYCSGSKIQLKNGYWRSNEFTDDIIYCNYNPDVCQPQSNKSKFNCARGYIGMICRSCDIYGQIWEDSQI
;
A
#
# COMPACT_ATOMS: atom_id res chain seq x y z
N MET A 1 -27.30 -17.59 69.74
CA MET A 1 -26.02 -17.91 69.10
C MET A 1 -26.33 -18.24 67.65
N THR A 2 -26.10 -17.27 66.78
CA THR A 2 -26.51 -17.23 65.37
C THR A 2 -25.56 -18.07 64.51
N ALA A 3 -26.09 -19.09 63.83
CA ALA A 3 -25.41 -19.75 62.72
C ALA A 3 -25.86 -19.10 61.41
N GLN A 4 -24.94 -18.43 60.72
CA GLN A 4 -25.11 -17.96 59.35
C GLN A 4 -25.13 -19.17 58.41
N LEU A 5 -26.26 -19.37 57.72
CA LEU A 5 -26.30 -20.18 56.51
C LEU A 5 -25.64 -19.39 55.38
N GLN A 6 -24.56 -19.96 54.83
CA GLN A 6 -23.87 -19.47 53.64
C GLN A 6 -24.81 -19.46 52.43
N ASN A 7 -24.79 -18.34 51.70
CA ASN A 7 -25.39 -18.21 50.37
C ASN A 7 -24.74 -19.22 49.40
N ASN A 8 -25.43 -20.33 49.12
CA ASN A 8 -25.16 -21.13 47.94
C ASN A 8 -25.72 -20.40 46.71
N GLN A 9 -24.89 -19.58 46.05
CA GLN A 9 -25.12 -19.22 44.66
C GLN A 9 -24.89 -20.48 43.81
N LEU A 10 -25.96 -21.02 43.23
CA LEU A 10 -25.87 -22.04 42.18
C LEU A 10 -25.07 -21.46 41.00
N LEU A 11 -23.83 -21.93 40.79
CA LEU A 11 -23.10 -21.74 39.54
C LEU A 11 -23.77 -22.61 38.46
N TYR A 12 -24.56 -21.99 37.57
CA TYR A 12 -24.98 -22.64 36.34
C TYR A 12 -23.78 -22.74 35.39
N GLN A 13 -23.27 -23.95 35.15
CA GLN A 13 -22.25 -24.20 34.13
C GLN A 13 -22.88 -24.04 32.74
N ARG A 14 -22.38 -23.08 31.95
CA ARG A 14 -22.82 -22.86 30.57
C ARG A 14 -21.93 -23.64 29.60
N GLU A 15 -22.27 -24.89 29.38
CA GLU A 15 -21.54 -25.77 28.45
C GLU A 15 -22.28 -25.95 27.12
N ALA A 16 -21.54 -26.01 26.01
CA ALA A 16 -22.04 -26.55 24.74
C ALA A 16 -21.13 -27.67 24.24
N LYS A 17 -21.73 -28.77 23.78
CA LYS A 17 -21.02 -29.91 23.21
C LYS A 17 -21.59 -30.23 21.84
N LEU A 18 -20.76 -30.08 20.81
CA LEU A 18 -21.06 -30.60 19.47
C LEU A 18 -20.22 -31.85 19.28
N LEU A 19 -20.91 -32.96 19.03
CA LEU A 19 -20.32 -34.28 18.93
C LEU A 19 -20.67 -34.90 17.58
N LYS A 20 -19.72 -35.57 16.93
CA LYS A 20 -19.93 -36.47 15.78
C LYS A 20 -20.76 -35.84 14.66
N SER A 21 -20.47 -34.58 14.32
CA SER A 21 -21.22 -33.80 13.34
C SER A 21 -20.38 -33.48 12.11
N SER A 22 -21.01 -33.45 10.93
CA SER A 22 -20.33 -33.22 9.66
C SER A 22 -21.04 -32.17 8.83
N TYR A 23 -20.29 -31.18 8.38
CA TYR A 23 -20.74 -30.03 7.60
C TYR A 23 -19.86 -29.93 6.35
N ILE A 24 -20.40 -30.39 5.22
CA ILE A 24 -19.66 -30.53 3.97
C ILE A 24 -20.36 -29.76 2.84
N ASN A 25 -19.59 -29.02 2.03
CA ASN A 25 -20.06 -28.30 0.85
C ASN A 25 -21.15 -27.23 1.12
N ASN A 26 -21.22 -26.69 2.34
CA ASN A 26 -22.16 -25.62 2.65
C ASN A 26 -21.72 -24.31 1.97
N LYS A 27 -22.67 -23.58 1.42
CA LYS A 27 -22.48 -22.23 0.88
C LYS A 27 -23.32 -21.25 1.68
N ILE A 28 -22.67 -20.32 2.37
CA ILE A 28 -23.33 -19.30 3.20
C ILE A 28 -23.18 -17.96 2.49
N ASN A 29 -24.31 -17.37 2.13
CA ASN A 29 -24.40 -16.08 1.44
C ASN A 29 -25.00 -14.99 2.34
N LEU A 30 -25.00 -15.19 3.66
CA LEU A 30 -25.49 -14.22 4.64
C LEU A 30 -24.32 -13.82 5.55
N GLU A 31 -24.43 -12.66 6.20
CA GLU A 31 -23.50 -12.23 7.26
C GLU A 31 -23.72 -13.02 8.57
N ALA A 32 -23.56 -14.35 8.51
CA ALA A 32 -23.68 -15.22 9.67
C ALA A 32 -22.67 -16.38 9.64
N SER A 33 -22.31 -16.85 10.83
CA SER A 33 -21.56 -18.10 11.03
C SER A 33 -22.48 -19.31 10.89
N LEU A 34 -21.95 -20.45 10.46
CA LEU A 34 -22.70 -21.71 10.46
C LEU A 34 -23.07 -22.13 11.89
N ILE A 35 -22.12 -21.94 12.80
CA ILE A 35 -22.26 -22.20 14.23
C ILE A 35 -21.78 -20.95 14.97
N LEU A 36 -22.67 -20.36 15.76
CA LEU A 36 -22.37 -19.22 16.63
C LEU A 36 -22.62 -19.61 18.09
N LEU A 37 -21.58 -19.53 18.90
CA LEU A 37 -21.61 -19.89 20.31
C LEU A 37 -21.14 -18.70 21.15
N ASN A 38 -22.03 -18.14 21.97
CA ASN A 38 -21.77 -16.92 22.74
C ASN A 38 -22.03 -17.15 24.23
N ASN A 39 -21.22 -16.51 25.08
CA ASN A 39 -21.42 -16.47 26.54
C ASN A 39 -21.44 -17.84 27.22
N LEU A 40 -20.54 -18.73 26.80
CA LEU A 40 -20.38 -20.07 27.37
C LEU A 40 -19.12 -20.17 28.22
N ASP A 41 -19.13 -21.04 29.23
CA ASP A 41 -17.99 -21.33 30.09
C ASP A 41 -17.10 -22.41 29.47
N GLN A 42 -17.69 -23.37 28.74
CA GLN A 42 -16.94 -24.42 28.04
C GLN A 42 -17.63 -24.81 26.72
N VAL A 43 -16.83 -24.98 25.68
CA VAL A 43 -17.28 -25.55 24.40
C VAL A 43 -16.44 -26.77 24.08
N THR A 44 -17.09 -27.87 23.71
CA THR A 44 -16.41 -29.08 23.23
C THR A 44 -16.85 -29.39 21.81
N LEU A 45 -15.88 -29.52 20.91
CA LEU A 45 -16.04 -30.01 19.55
C LEU A 45 -15.29 -31.33 19.44
N ASP A 46 -16.03 -32.44 19.38
CA ASP A 46 -15.43 -33.78 19.30
C ASP A 46 -15.96 -34.53 18.07
N TYR A 47 -15.05 -35.07 17.27
CA TYR A 47 -15.38 -35.70 15.99
C TYR A 47 -16.17 -34.79 15.03
N ILE A 48 -15.73 -33.53 14.88
CA ILE A 48 -16.35 -32.57 13.97
C ILE A 48 -15.63 -32.57 12.62
N THR A 49 -16.40 -32.66 11.53
CA THR A 49 -15.89 -32.50 10.17
C THR A 49 -16.46 -31.24 9.54
N LEU A 50 -15.60 -30.31 9.17
CA LEU A 50 -15.92 -29.11 8.38
C LEU A 50 -15.06 -29.12 7.12
N LYS A 51 -15.68 -29.44 5.98
CA LYS A 51 -14.94 -29.64 4.73
C LYS A 51 -15.60 -28.94 3.54
N LEU A 52 -14.78 -28.29 2.72
CA LEU A 52 -15.21 -27.68 1.44
C LEU A 52 -16.34 -26.65 1.59
N ASN A 53 -16.46 -26.00 2.75
CA ASN A 53 -17.49 -24.98 2.95
C ASN A 53 -17.01 -23.62 2.41
N LYS A 54 -17.95 -22.82 1.90
CA LYS A 54 -17.68 -21.50 1.33
C LYS A 54 -18.58 -20.42 1.94
N LEU A 55 -17.98 -19.31 2.34
CA LEU A 55 -18.64 -18.13 2.90
C LEU A 55 -18.29 -16.94 2.00
N ASN A 56 -19.29 -16.37 1.34
CA ASN A 56 -19.10 -15.46 0.19
C ASN A 56 -19.27 -13.96 0.52
N GLN A 57 -20.03 -13.60 1.55
CA GLN A 57 -20.49 -12.21 1.77
C GLN A 57 -20.23 -11.66 3.18
N ASN A 58 -19.51 -12.40 4.03
CA ASN A 58 -19.35 -12.01 5.43
C ASN A 58 -17.92 -11.53 5.69
N THR A 59 -17.82 -10.34 6.28
CA THR A 59 -16.57 -9.62 6.54
C THR A 59 -16.02 -9.84 7.96
N PHE A 60 -16.81 -10.45 8.85
CA PHE A 60 -16.51 -10.48 10.29
C PHE A 60 -16.57 -11.86 10.95
N SER A 61 -17.05 -12.91 10.26
CA SER A 61 -17.25 -14.24 10.86
C SER A 61 -16.78 -15.47 10.05
N SER A 62 -16.42 -16.53 10.75
CA SER A 62 -16.00 -17.83 10.21
C SER A 62 -17.16 -18.83 10.17
N PHE A 63 -16.89 -20.10 9.77
CA PHE A 63 -17.91 -21.15 9.88
C PHE A 63 -18.27 -21.46 11.34
N ILE A 64 -17.29 -21.57 12.24
CA ILE A 64 -17.53 -21.66 13.68
C ILE A 64 -17.00 -20.40 14.35
N GLN A 65 -17.90 -19.67 15.01
CA GLN A 65 -17.54 -18.51 15.82
C GLN A 65 -17.86 -18.79 17.31
N VAL A 66 -16.87 -18.54 18.17
CA VAL A 66 -17.03 -18.66 19.63
C VAL A 66 -16.59 -17.37 20.31
N ASN A 67 -17.50 -16.72 21.04
CA ASN A 67 -17.26 -15.43 21.70
C ASN A 67 -17.52 -15.46 23.21
N GLN A 68 -16.57 -14.89 23.96
CA GLN A 68 -16.60 -14.46 25.38
C GLN A 68 -17.02 -15.45 26.48
N CYS A 69 -16.29 -15.36 27.61
CA CYS A 69 -16.69 -15.81 28.95
C CYS A 69 -17.58 -14.75 29.60
N TYR A 70 -18.64 -15.18 30.28
CA TYR A 70 -19.41 -14.31 31.15
C TYR A 70 -18.64 -13.97 32.43
N ASN A 71 -18.77 -12.73 32.88
CA ASN A 71 -17.95 -12.14 33.94
C ASN A 71 -18.45 -12.52 35.34
N ILE A 72 -18.00 -13.66 35.90
CA ILE A 72 -17.99 -13.91 37.35
C ILE A 72 -16.66 -14.63 37.67
N THR A 73 -15.67 -13.86 38.11
CA THR A 73 -14.45 -14.31 38.81
C THR A 73 -13.76 -15.57 38.26
N LEU A 74 -12.76 -15.39 37.38
CA LEU A 74 -11.68 -16.34 37.05
C LEU A 74 -11.99 -17.58 36.17
N ALA A 75 -13.19 -17.76 35.62
CA ALA A 75 -13.42 -18.85 34.64
C ALA A 75 -12.86 -18.50 33.25
N LYS A 76 -11.81 -19.21 32.80
CA LYS A 76 -11.32 -19.15 31.41
C LYS A 76 -12.27 -19.95 30.50
N CYS A 77 -12.98 -19.29 29.59
CA CYS A 77 -13.75 -20.02 28.55
C CYS A 77 -12.76 -20.82 27.73
N THR A 78 -13.03 -22.11 27.61
CA THR A 78 -12.16 -23.03 26.91
C THR A 78 -12.95 -23.71 25.80
N LEU A 79 -12.40 -23.63 24.59
CA LEU A 79 -12.79 -24.46 23.46
C LEU A 79 -11.85 -25.66 23.39
N ASP A 80 -12.39 -26.86 23.64
CA ASP A 80 -11.66 -28.13 23.48
C ASP A 80 -12.09 -28.78 22.15
N ILE A 81 -11.12 -28.93 21.25
CA ILE A 81 -11.29 -29.58 19.95
C ILE A 81 -10.49 -30.88 19.94
N ASN A 82 -11.19 -31.99 19.72
CA ASN A 82 -10.59 -33.31 19.64
C ASN A 82 -11.08 -34.07 18.41
N PHE A 83 -10.21 -34.90 17.83
CA PHE A 83 -10.50 -35.78 16.69
C PHE A 83 -11.27 -35.10 15.53
N SER A 84 -11.01 -33.83 15.27
CA SER A 84 -11.79 -33.01 14.34
C SER A 84 -10.98 -32.60 13.11
N ALA A 85 -11.65 -32.42 11.97
CA ALA A 85 -11.04 -32.09 10.68
C ALA A 85 -11.70 -30.87 10.04
N PHE A 86 -10.91 -29.80 9.85
CA PHE A 86 -11.30 -28.54 9.21
C PHE A 86 -10.47 -28.36 7.94
N VAL A 87 -11.01 -28.74 6.78
CA VAL A 87 -10.22 -28.92 5.55
C VAL A 87 -10.84 -28.21 4.33
N VAL A 88 -10.04 -27.40 3.63
CA VAL A 88 -10.43 -26.66 2.41
C VAL A 88 -11.66 -25.75 2.61
N ASN A 89 -11.79 -25.10 3.76
CA ASN A 89 -12.86 -24.11 3.97
C ASN A 89 -12.43 -22.73 3.48
N GLN A 90 -13.32 -21.98 2.83
CA GLN A 90 -13.04 -20.69 2.19
C GLN A 90 -13.96 -19.60 2.73
N ALA A 91 -13.39 -18.67 3.49
CA ALA A 91 -14.05 -17.45 3.99
C ALA A 91 -13.26 -16.22 3.53
N VAL A 92 -13.20 -15.99 2.21
CA VAL A 92 -12.22 -15.12 1.53
C VAL A 92 -12.25 -13.66 2.00
N LEU A 93 -13.41 -13.18 2.47
CA LEU A 93 -13.61 -11.82 2.97
C LEU A 93 -13.61 -11.73 4.50
N SER A 94 -13.32 -12.83 5.23
CA SER A 94 -13.55 -12.90 6.66
C SER A 94 -12.32 -13.24 7.50
N THR A 95 -12.49 -13.28 8.82
CA THR A 95 -11.49 -13.69 9.79
C THR A 95 -11.65 -15.18 10.17
N GLY A 96 -10.65 -16.01 9.87
CA GLY A 96 -10.58 -17.42 10.20
C GLY A 96 -11.34 -18.29 9.20
N GLY A 97 -10.62 -19.05 8.37
CA GLY A 97 -11.21 -19.81 7.27
C GLY A 97 -12.07 -20.98 7.73
N ALA A 98 -11.91 -21.42 8.97
CA ALA A 98 -12.75 -22.42 9.62
C ALA A 98 -13.30 -21.90 10.96
N ILE A 99 -12.45 -21.30 11.80
CA ILE A 99 -12.78 -20.97 13.20
C ILE A 99 -12.36 -19.52 13.53
N ASN A 100 -13.21 -18.80 14.26
CA ASN A 100 -12.95 -17.47 14.79
C ASN A 100 -13.22 -17.46 16.31
N LEU A 101 -12.23 -17.02 17.08
CA LEU A 101 -12.25 -17.06 18.54
C LEU A 101 -12.00 -15.67 19.12
N SER A 102 -12.88 -15.23 20.02
CA SER A 102 -12.76 -13.95 20.73
C SER A 102 -12.83 -14.15 22.25
N LYS A 103 -11.71 -13.90 22.94
CA LYS A 103 -11.54 -14.11 24.39
C LYS A 103 -11.80 -15.56 24.88
N VAL A 104 -11.38 -16.58 24.13
CA VAL A 104 -11.66 -18.01 24.42
C VAL A 104 -10.38 -18.83 24.31
N ASN A 105 -9.86 -19.44 25.37
CA ASN A 105 -8.66 -20.30 25.26
C ASN A 105 -8.93 -21.50 24.34
N LEU A 106 -7.94 -21.90 23.52
CA LEU A 106 -8.07 -23.03 22.61
C LEU A 106 -7.17 -24.20 23.05
N ILE A 107 -7.79 -25.36 23.21
CA ILE A 107 -7.13 -26.66 23.35
C ILE A 107 -7.44 -27.46 22.08
N LEU A 108 -6.39 -27.93 21.40
CA LEU A 108 -6.51 -28.67 20.14
C LEU A 108 -5.72 -29.97 20.25
N LYS A 109 -6.37 -31.12 20.02
CA LYS A 109 -5.75 -32.46 20.10
C LYS A 109 -6.21 -33.33 18.95
N ASN A 110 -5.31 -34.16 18.42
CA ASN A 110 -5.63 -35.18 17.41
C ASN A 110 -6.45 -34.64 16.21
N SER A 111 -6.24 -33.38 15.83
CA SER A 111 -7.10 -32.67 14.89
C SER A 111 -6.32 -32.10 13.71
N GLN A 112 -7.03 -31.88 12.60
CA GLN A 112 -6.46 -31.41 11.34
C GLN A 112 -7.07 -30.07 10.94
N ILE A 113 -6.22 -29.09 10.64
CA ILE A 113 -6.61 -27.77 10.11
C ILE A 113 -5.77 -27.51 8.87
N GLU A 114 -6.35 -27.75 7.70
CA GLU A 114 -5.58 -27.79 6.46
C GLU A 114 -6.25 -27.06 5.29
N SER A 115 -5.45 -26.33 4.51
CA SER A 115 -5.90 -25.71 3.25
C SER A 115 -7.08 -24.75 3.40
N ASN A 116 -7.28 -24.18 4.59
CA ASN A 116 -8.33 -23.19 4.81
C ASN A 116 -7.86 -21.81 4.37
N LYS A 117 -8.76 -21.01 3.78
CA LYS A 117 -8.47 -19.67 3.26
C LYS A 117 -9.38 -18.63 3.91
N ALA A 118 -8.80 -17.55 4.40
CA ALA A 118 -9.52 -16.40 4.92
C ALA A 118 -8.83 -15.08 4.57
N GLN A 119 -9.53 -13.96 4.77
CA GLN A 119 -8.90 -12.64 4.76
C GLN A 119 -7.86 -12.59 5.88
N ILE A 120 -8.27 -12.74 7.13
CA ILE A 120 -7.34 -12.68 8.28
C ILE A 120 -7.33 -14.04 9.00
N GLY A 121 -6.16 -14.52 9.44
CA GLY A 121 -6.06 -15.74 10.29
C GLY A 121 -6.08 -17.09 9.58
N GLY A 122 -6.22 -17.15 8.25
CA GLY A 122 -6.05 -18.39 7.48
C GLY A 122 -7.07 -19.47 7.83
N GLY A 123 -6.75 -20.40 8.73
CA GLY A 123 -7.66 -21.44 9.22
C GLY A 123 -8.34 -21.11 10.55
N ILE A 124 -7.59 -20.56 11.50
CA ILE A 124 -8.12 -20.10 12.79
C ILE A 124 -7.72 -18.65 12.99
N TYR A 125 -8.69 -17.78 13.23
CA TYR A 125 -8.44 -16.44 13.72
C TYR A 125 -8.71 -16.35 15.21
N TYR A 126 -7.83 -15.65 15.92
CA TYR A 126 -7.86 -15.55 17.37
C TYR A 126 -7.66 -14.09 17.81
N GLN A 127 -8.54 -13.59 18.68
CA GLN A 127 -8.51 -12.22 19.17
C GLN A 127 -8.23 -12.15 20.68
N GLN A 128 -7.40 -11.16 21.07
CA GLN A 128 -7.24 -10.60 22.43
C GLN A 128 -6.57 -11.47 23.51
N ILE A 129 -6.33 -12.76 23.27
CA ILE A 129 -5.56 -13.64 24.17
C ILE A 129 -4.53 -14.41 23.32
N VAL A 130 -3.39 -14.80 23.90
CA VAL A 130 -2.51 -15.79 23.26
C VAL A 130 -2.90 -17.17 23.79
N PRO A 131 -3.35 -18.11 22.94
CA PRO A 131 -3.78 -19.43 23.40
C PRO A 131 -2.63 -20.23 24.02
N ASP A 132 -2.94 -21.04 25.02
CA ASP A 132 -1.94 -21.89 25.68
C ASP A 132 -1.29 -22.88 24.69
N PHE A 133 -2.01 -23.31 23.64
CA PHE A 133 -1.45 -24.21 22.62
C PHE A 133 -0.29 -23.58 21.83
N VAL A 134 -0.24 -22.25 21.68
CA VAL A 134 0.87 -21.55 21.03
C VAL A 134 2.14 -21.68 21.87
N LEU A 135 2.01 -21.53 23.20
CA LEU A 135 3.10 -21.74 24.15
C LEU A 135 3.56 -23.21 24.18
N LEU A 136 2.64 -24.17 23.99
CA LEU A 136 2.96 -25.59 23.89
C LEU A 136 3.71 -25.94 22.59
N ILE A 137 3.33 -25.35 21.45
CA ILE A 137 4.03 -25.52 20.17
C ILE A 137 5.46 -24.97 20.25
N GLN A 138 5.66 -23.82 20.88
CA GLN A 138 7.00 -23.26 21.12
C GLN A 138 7.89 -24.20 21.95
N LYS A 139 7.30 -25.04 22.79
CA LYS A 139 7.98 -26.10 23.56
C LYS A 139 8.07 -27.44 22.82
N GLY A 140 7.71 -27.49 21.53
CA GLY A 140 7.75 -28.70 20.70
C GLY A 140 6.59 -29.68 20.93
N ILE A 141 5.59 -29.33 21.75
CA ILE A 141 4.46 -30.19 22.09
C ILE A 141 3.31 -29.95 21.09
N LYS A 142 3.19 -30.83 20.08
CA LYS A 142 2.21 -30.68 18.98
C LYS A 142 0.85 -31.35 19.20
N GLN A 143 0.69 -32.16 20.26
CA GLN A 143 -0.54 -32.89 20.61
C GLN A 143 -1.19 -33.66 19.43
N ASN A 144 -0.37 -34.22 18.54
CA ASN A 144 -0.78 -34.97 17.34
C ASN A 144 -1.73 -34.19 16.40
N ASN A 145 -1.54 -32.87 16.29
CA ASN A 145 -2.28 -32.05 15.35
C ASN A 145 -1.51 -31.80 14.05
N THR A 146 -2.27 -31.67 12.96
CA THR A 146 -1.74 -31.28 11.65
C THR A 146 -2.30 -29.92 11.28
N ILE A 147 -1.45 -28.89 11.21
CA ILE A 147 -1.82 -27.53 10.79
C ILE A 147 -0.92 -27.14 9.62
N GLN A 148 -1.44 -27.13 8.40
CA GLN A 148 -0.64 -26.86 7.19
C GLN A 148 -1.44 -26.17 6.08
N ASN A 149 -0.74 -25.45 5.21
CA ASN A 149 -1.31 -24.84 4.00
C ASN A 149 -2.52 -23.91 4.24
N ASN A 150 -2.63 -23.26 5.40
CA ASN A 150 -3.71 -22.31 5.66
C ASN A 150 -3.29 -20.91 5.18
N TYR A 151 -4.10 -20.28 4.33
CA TYR A 151 -3.74 -19.04 3.62
C TYR A 151 -4.55 -17.84 4.14
N ALA A 152 -3.86 -16.79 4.57
CA ALA A 152 -4.45 -15.49 4.90
C ALA A 152 -4.11 -14.44 3.84
N SER A 153 -5.01 -13.49 3.60
CA SER A 153 -4.80 -12.31 2.75
C SER A 153 -4.86 -11.04 3.60
N ILE A 154 -3.71 -10.41 3.85
CA ILE A 154 -3.64 -9.17 4.64
C ILE A 154 -4.19 -8.01 3.78
N TYR A 155 -5.25 -7.36 4.24
CA TYR A 155 -5.75 -6.09 3.69
C TYR A 155 -5.87 -5.06 4.82
N VAL A 156 -5.50 -3.82 4.53
CA VAL A 156 -5.79 -2.67 5.39
C VAL A 156 -7.19 -2.18 5.02
N LEU A 157 -8.07 -2.05 6.01
CA LEU A 157 -9.41 -1.49 5.84
C LEU A 157 -9.39 -0.05 6.37
N ASP A 158 -10.11 0.87 5.72
CA ASP A 158 -10.36 2.22 6.24
C ASP A 158 -11.42 2.21 7.36
N GLU A 159 -11.72 3.39 7.92
CA GLU A 159 -12.76 3.56 8.94
C GLU A 159 -14.18 3.14 8.50
N GLU A 160 -14.41 2.91 7.21
CA GLU A 160 -15.70 2.51 6.63
C GLU A 160 -15.72 1.01 6.26
N GLY A 161 -14.64 0.28 6.53
CA GLY A 161 -14.53 -1.15 6.25
C GLY A 161 -14.19 -1.49 4.80
N THR A 162 -13.75 -0.51 4.01
CA THR A 162 -13.37 -0.70 2.61
C THR A 162 -11.88 -1.05 2.51
N PRO A 163 -11.48 -2.05 1.70
CA PRO A 163 -10.07 -2.34 1.45
C PRO A 163 -9.34 -1.17 0.80
N VAL A 164 -8.35 -0.63 1.52
CA VAL A 164 -7.50 0.45 1.04
C VAL A 164 -6.53 -0.10 0.00
N PHE A 165 -6.59 0.44 -1.21
CA PHE A 165 -5.55 0.21 -2.22
C PHE A 165 -4.27 0.94 -1.78
N ILE A 166 -3.28 0.19 -1.28
CA ILE A 166 -1.98 0.74 -0.86
C ILE A 166 -0.97 0.59 -2.00
N PRO A 167 -0.65 1.66 -2.75
CA PRO A 167 0.57 1.68 -3.55
C PRO A 167 1.78 1.73 -2.59
N SER A 168 2.69 0.77 -2.73
CA SER A 168 4.02 0.64 -2.10
C SER A 168 4.35 1.55 -0.89
N ILE A 169 4.37 0.93 0.29
CA ILE A 169 5.14 1.29 1.51
C ILE A 169 4.94 2.71 2.03
N GLN A 170 3.77 3.00 2.61
CA GLN A 170 3.62 3.94 3.72
C GLN A 170 2.47 3.45 4.62
N ASN A 171 2.78 3.19 5.90
CA ASN A 171 1.89 3.12 7.08
C ASN A 171 2.29 1.98 8.03
N GLN A 172 3.24 2.30 8.93
CA GLN A 172 3.55 1.51 10.12
C GLN A 172 2.44 1.69 11.17
N SER A 173 1.81 0.59 11.59
CA SER A 173 0.97 0.55 12.79
C SER A 173 1.85 0.48 14.05
N SER A 174 1.72 1.51 14.89
CA SER A 174 2.19 1.70 16.27
C SER A 174 3.54 1.06 16.65
N LEU A 175 4.62 1.79 16.42
CA LEU A 175 5.88 1.60 17.18
C LEU A 175 5.59 1.86 18.67
N SER A 176 6.24 1.11 19.58
CA SER A 176 6.10 1.36 21.03
C SER A 176 6.62 2.75 21.40
N ASP A 177 6.11 3.31 22.50
CA ASP A 177 6.55 4.62 22.99
C ASP A 177 8.07 4.68 23.22
N ASP A 178 8.68 3.59 23.68
CA ASP A 178 10.14 3.48 23.85
C ASP A 178 10.89 3.58 22.51
N VAL A 179 10.37 2.93 21.46
CA VAL A 179 10.97 3.00 20.12
C VAL A 179 10.76 4.39 19.52
N LEU A 180 9.61 5.02 19.75
CA LEU A 180 9.34 6.40 19.34
C LEU A 180 10.26 7.40 20.06
N LEU A 181 10.57 7.16 21.34
CA LEU A 181 11.52 7.99 22.09
C LEU A 181 12.94 7.89 21.51
N ILE A 182 13.38 6.67 21.14
CA ILE A 182 14.68 6.46 20.50
C ILE A 182 14.72 7.14 19.12
N ILE A 183 13.68 6.98 18.32
CA ILE A 183 13.60 7.59 16.97
C ILE A 183 13.60 9.12 17.06
N ARG A 184 12.90 9.71 18.04
CA ARG A 184 12.88 11.17 18.26
C ARG A 184 14.25 11.76 18.64
N GLN A 185 15.19 10.94 19.10
CA GLN A 185 16.57 11.38 19.40
C GLN A 185 17.46 11.40 18.16
N ILE A 186 17.00 10.85 17.04
CA ILE A 186 17.76 10.81 15.79
C ILE A 186 17.52 12.13 15.04
N ASN A 187 18.61 12.82 14.74
CA ASN A 187 18.65 13.99 13.87
C ASN A 187 19.34 13.60 12.57
N ILE A 188 18.69 13.86 11.44
CA ILE A 188 19.27 13.68 10.11
C ILE A 188 19.76 15.03 9.59
N GLU A 189 20.95 15.04 9.00
CA GLU A 189 21.58 16.16 8.34
C GLU A 189 22.02 15.77 6.93
N ILE A 190 21.76 16.64 5.96
CA ILE A 190 22.17 16.51 4.57
C ILE A 190 23.28 17.51 4.30
N THR A 191 24.42 17.00 3.83
CA THR A 191 25.53 17.80 3.35
C THR A 191 25.82 17.44 1.90
N CYS A 192 25.92 18.43 1.03
CA CYS A 192 26.24 18.22 -0.37
C CYS A 192 27.69 18.60 -0.57
N ASP A 193 28.49 17.63 -1.03
CA ASP A 193 29.94 17.75 -1.03
C ASP A 193 30.39 18.90 -1.93
N GLN A 194 31.16 19.82 -1.34
CA GLN A 194 31.73 20.97 -2.01
C GLN A 194 33.04 20.53 -2.69
N LEU A 195 32.94 19.73 -3.74
CA LEU A 195 34.10 19.52 -4.63
C LEU A 195 34.33 20.81 -5.43
N ASN A 196 34.85 21.85 -4.77
CA ASN A 196 35.45 23.06 -5.35
C ASN A 196 34.60 23.92 -6.30
N VAL A 197 33.28 23.80 -6.28
CA VAL A 197 32.42 24.65 -7.12
C VAL A 197 31.38 25.35 -6.26
N GLN A 198 31.51 26.68 -6.07
CA GLN A 198 30.51 27.54 -5.40
C GLN A 198 29.10 27.47 -6.02
N GLN A 199 28.95 26.74 -7.12
CA GLN A 199 27.75 26.61 -7.94
C GLN A 199 26.96 25.33 -7.62
N ILE A 200 27.46 24.44 -6.77
CA ILE A 200 26.80 23.20 -6.38
C ILE A 200 26.52 23.25 -4.87
N GLN A 201 25.26 23.34 -4.50
CA GLN A 201 24.85 23.43 -3.10
C GLN A 201 23.47 22.82 -2.92
N CYS A 202 23.13 22.42 -1.70
CA CYS A 202 21.77 22.02 -1.36
C CYS A 202 21.12 23.14 -0.57
N VAL A 203 19.88 23.49 -0.92
CA VAL A 203 19.09 24.51 -0.23
C VAL A 203 17.81 23.90 0.33
N GLY A 204 17.26 24.50 1.38
CA GLY A 204 16.05 24.05 2.08
C GLY A 204 16.34 23.60 3.52
N ASN A 205 15.50 22.69 4.03
CA ASN A 205 15.63 22.16 5.38
C ASN A 205 16.62 20.99 5.37
N LEU A 206 17.91 21.31 5.43
CA LEU A 206 19.00 20.33 5.39
C LEU A 206 19.15 19.53 6.69
N LYS A 207 18.41 19.87 7.74
CA LYS A 207 18.39 19.14 9.01
C LYS A 207 16.95 18.87 9.42
N SER A 208 16.69 17.69 9.95
CA SER A 208 15.37 17.32 10.46
C SER A 208 15.47 16.27 11.55
N SER A 209 14.62 16.44 12.56
CA SER A 209 14.29 15.44 13.58
C SER A 209 12.83 14.98 13.45
N ASP A 210 12.12 15.46 12.43
CA ASP A 210 10.69 15.24 12.26
C ASP A 210 10.45 13.89 11.59
N TYR A 211 10.23 12.88 12.42
CA TYR A 211 9.89 11.53 12.00
C TYR A 211 8.37 11.38 11.94
N GLN A 212 7.83 11.27 10.73
CA GLN A 212 6.42 10.97 10.48
C GLN A 212 6.33 9.84 9.44
N ASN A 213 5.24 9.07 9.42
CA ASN A 213 4.97 8.05 8.39
C ASN A 213 6.12 7.09 8.02
N GLY A 214 7.00 6.76 8.97
CA GLY A 214 8.09 5.81 8.73
C GLY A 214 9.41 6.43 8.23
N GLY A 215 9.56 7.76 8.21
CA GLY A 215 10.78 8.40 7.73
C GLY A 215 11.00 9.82 8.26
N PHE A 216 12.21 10.34 8.02
CA PHE A 216 12.56 11.73 8.31
C PHE A 216 12.22 12.60 7.12
N TYR A 217 11.47 13.68 7.37
CA TYR A 217 11.11 14.63 6.32
C TYR A 217 12.17 15.71 6.17
N LEU A 218 12.83 15.74 5.01
CA LEU A 218 13.73 16.82 4.62
C LEU A 218 13.28 17.38 3.26
N THR A 219 13.18 18.70 3.16
CA THR A 219 12.95 19.39 1.89
C THR A 219 14.28 19.87 1.36
N VAL A 220 14.88 19.09 0.48
CA VAL A 220 16.19 19.41 -0.12
C VAL A 220 16.04 19.63 -1.61
N GLN A 221 16.47 20.81 -2.05
CA GLN A 221 16.59 21.11 -3.46
C GLN A 221 18.08 21.20 -3.81
N PRO A 222 18.61 20.29 -4.63
CA PRO A 222 19.97 20.42 -5.13
C PRO A 222 20.02 21.56 -6.15
N MET A 223 20.94 22.48 -5.93
CA MET A 223 21.40 23.45 -6.92
C MET A 223 22.62 22.87 -7.60
N TYR A 224 22.58 22.83 -8.92
CA TYR A 224 23.58 22.11 -9.71
C TYR A 224 24.03 22.93 -10.92
N LYS A 225 24.90 22.31 -11.70
CA LYS A 225 25.22 22.71 -13.06
C LYS A 225 24.84 21.56 -13.99
N PRO A 226 24.22 21.80 -15.16
CA PRO A 226 23.96 20.74 -16.12
C PRO A 226 25.25 19.97 -16.48
N LEU A 227 25.12 18.66 -16.72
CA LEU A 227 26.26 17.76 -17.03
C LEU A 227 27.31 17.67 -15.91
N SER A 228 26.90 17.83 -14.65
CA SER A 228 27.78 17.69 -13.48
C SER A 228 27.29 16.57 -12.55
N THR A 229 28.14 16.23 -11.58
CA THR A 229 27.82 15.27 -10.54
C THR A 229 27.94 15.91 -9.15
N MET A 230 27.12 15.47 -8.20
CA MET A 230 27.28 15.83 -6.80
C MET A 230 27.17 14.59 -5.91
N ILE A 231 27.87 14.60 -4.78
CA ILE A 231 27.71 13.59 -3.73
C ILE A 231 26.88 14.24 -2.62
N MET A 232 25.67 13.75 -2.42
CA MET A 232 24.83 14.09 -1.28
C MET A 232 25.09 13.10 -0.15
N LYS A 233 25.56 13.58 0.99
CA LYS A 233 25.80 12.78 2.19
C LYS A 233 24.68 13.02 3.18
N ILE A 234 23.96 11.96 3.53
CA ILE A 234 22.89 11.93 4.52
C ILE A 234 23.47 11.30 5.78
N ARG A 235 23.48 12.06 6.87
CA ARG A 235 24.14 11.68 8.11
C ARG A 235 23.19 11.79 9.28
N SER A 236 23.17 10.78 10.16
CA SER A 236 22.52 10.94 11.46
C SER A 236 23.43 11.66 12.46
N ASN A 237 22.92 12.04 13.62
CA ASN A 237 23.75 12.21 14.81
C ASN A 237 24.31 10.85 15.27
N VAL A 238 25.31 10.89 16.15
CA VAL A 238 25.76 9.69 16.88
C VAL A 238 24.65 9.28 17.84
N PHE A 239 24.08 8.09 17.65
CA PHE A 239 23.04 7.56 18.52
C PHE A 239 23.62 6.50 19.46
N PRO A 240 23.07 6.35 20.69
CA PRO A 240 23.64 5.48 21.72
C PRO A 240 23.53 3.99 21.35
N GLN A 241 24.36 3.17 21.99
CA GLN A 241 24.27 1.71 21.88
C GLN A 241 22.90 1.20 22.38
N LEU A 242 22.32 0.21 21.70
CA LEU A 242 21.09 -0.45 22.10
C LEU A 242 21.39 -1.86 22.60
N VAL A 243 20.91 -2.16 23.81
CA VAL A 243 21.11 -3.43 24.50
C VAL A 243 19.78 -4.14 24.73
N ASP A 244 19.78 -5.47 24.74
CA ASP A 244 18.61 -6.26 25.12
C ASP A 244 18.43 -6.35 26.64
N SER A 245 17.35 -7.02 27.08
CA SER A 245 17.05 -7.24 28.50
C SER A 245 18.09 -8.06 29.26
N ASN A 246 19.04 -8.69 28.56
CA ASN A 246 20.13 -9.48 29.10
C ASN A 246 21.48 -8.75 28.98
N ASN A 247 21.48 -7.45 28.69
CA ASN A 247 22.67 -6.60 28.46
C ASN A 247 23.54 -6.99 27.26
N ASN A 248 23.03 -7.79 26.31
CA ASN A 248 23.78 -8.01 25.07
C ASN A 248 23.60 -6.80 24.15
N ILE A 249 24.70 -6.34 23.56
CA ILE A 249 24.69 -5.24 22.60
C ILE A 249 24.05 -5.74 21.31
N GLN A 250 22.90 -5.16 20.96
CA GLN A 250 22.20 -5.43 19.72
C GLN A 250 22.59 -4.43 18.62
N ILE A 251 22.87 -3.17 19.00
CA ILE A 251 23.37 -2.14 18.08
C ILE A 251 24.47 -1.34 18.77
N ASN A 252 25.64 -1.24 18.13
CA ASN A 252 26.76 -0.43 18.62
C ASN A 252 26.47 1.07 18.46
N GLN A 253 27.07 1.88 19.33
CA GLN A 253 27.08 3.33 19.15
C GLN A 253 27.72 3.68 17.79
N GLY A 254 27.07 4.56 17.04
CA GLY A 254 27.55 4.92 15.72
C GLY A 254 26.75 6.02 15.06
N GLN A 255 27.17 6.37 13.85
CA GLN A 255 26.51 7.33 12.98
C GLN A 255 26.06 6.59 11.72
N LEU A 256 24.82 6.82 11.28
CA LEU A 256 24.37 6.42 9.96
C LEU A 256 24.96 7.41 8.95
N ASP A 257 25.69 6.91 7.96
CA ASP A 257 26.21 7.69 6.83
C ASP A 257 25.79 6.99 5.53
N LEU A 258 25.03 7.71 4.71
CA LEU A 258 24.60 7.27 3.38
C LEU A 258 25.07 8.31 2.36
N GLN A 259 25.74 7.83 1.31
CA GLN A 259 26.21 8.67 0.21
C GLN A 259 25.42 8.37 -1.05
N VAL A 260 24.79 9.40 -1.60
CA VAL A 260 24.02 9.33 -2.84
C VAL A 260 24.74 10.14 -3.91
N LEU A 261 25.13 9.47 -5.00
CA LEU A 261 25.68 10.12 -6.18
C LEU A 261 24.54 10.60 -7.07
N LEU A 262 24.45 11.91 -7.28
CA LEU A 262 23.49 12.53 -8.20
C LEU A 262 24.20 12.93 -9.48
N ASN A 263 23.67 12.47 -10.62
CA ASN A 263 24.12 12.84 -11.95
C ASN A 263 23.09 13.78 -12.57
N PHE A 264 23.51 14.97 -12.97
CA PHE A 264 22.63 15.99 -13.54
C PHE A 264 22.75 16.01 -15.06
N ASP A 265 21.62 15.79 -15.74
CA ASP A 265 21.54 15.88 -17.19
C ASP A 265 21.57 17.34 -17.68
N GLN A 266 21.67 17.51 -18.99
CA GLN A 266 21.34 18.77 -19.67
C GLN A 266 19.84 19.10 -19.52
N CYS A 267 19.48 20.39 -19.57
CA CYS A 267 18.08 20.79 -19.60
C CYS A 267 17.38 20.18 -20.81
N LYS A 268 16.12 19.79 -20.65
CA LYS A 268 15.32 19.20 -21.72
C LYS A 268 14.53 20.29 -22.44
N ILE A 269 14.12 20.02 -23.68
CA ILE A 269 13.14 20.87 -24.39
C ILE A 269 11.91 21.04 -23.48
N GLY A 270 11.44 22.28 -23.35
CA GLY A 270 10.39 22.65 -22.39
C GLY A 270 10.90 23.12 -21.04
N GLN A 271 12.22 23.20 -20.86
CA GLN A 271 12.88 23.79 -19.70
C GLN A 271 13.86 24.89 -20.14
N ILE A 272 14.02 25.90 -19.30
CA ILE A 272 14.96 27.00 -19.53
C ILE A 272 16.05 27.00 -18.47
N GLN A 273 17.24 27.48 -18.83
CA GLN A 273 18.34 27.67 -17.90
C GLN A 273 18.12 28.95 -17.10
N LYS A 274 17.90 28.84 -15.79
CA LYS A 274 17.87 29.99 -14.88
C LYS A 274 19.09 30.02 -14.00
N GLN A 275 19.75 31.18 -14.00
CA GLN A 275 20.79 31.46 -13.02
C GLN A 275 20.16 31.80 -11.67
N PHE A 276 20.55 31.09 -10.64
CA PHE A 276 20.16 31.39 -9.27
C PHE A 276 21.43 31.51 -8.43
N SER A 277 21.76 32.74 -8.02
CA SER A 277 23.07 33.07 -7.46
C SER A 277 24.20 32.64 -8.43
N ASN A 278 25.09 31.73 -8.01
CA ASN A 278 26.17 31.20 -8.84
C ASN A 278 25.82 29.86 -9.53
N SER A 279 24.62 29.31 -9.31
CA SER A 279 24.18 28.02 -9.85
C SER A 279 23.28 28.16 -11.08
N ILE A 280 23.16 27.10 -11.88
CA ILE A 280 22.26 27.04 -13.04
C ILE A 280 21.25 25.92 -12.83
N ILE A 281 19.97 26.26 -12.71
CA ILE A 281 18.89 25.29 -12.61
C ILE A 281 18.12 25.19 -13.93
N CYS A 282 17.65 23.99 -14.25
CA CYS A 282 16.68 23.80 -15.33
C CYS A 282 15.27 24.00 -14.74
N GLU A 283 14.60 25.07 -15.15
CA GLU A 283 13.22 25.35 -14.74
C GLU A 283 12.27 24.95 -15.86
N SER A 284 11.28 24.11 -15.55
CA SER A 284 10.24 23.75 -16.50
C SER A 284 9.31 24.93 -16.78
N CYS A 285 8.93 25.12 -18.04
CA CYS A 285 7.98 26.16 -18.40
C CYS A 285 6.60 25.88 -17.77
N PRO A 286 6.03 26.84 -17.02
CA PRO A 286 4.75 26.65 -16.33
C PRO A 286 3.58 26.61 -17.32
N GLU A 287 2.41 26.23 -16.81
CA GLU A 287 1.15 26.31 -17.57
C GLU A 287 0.94 27.73 -18.15
N GLY A 288 0.56 27.79 -19.42
CA GLY A 288 0.44 29.05 -20.16
C GLY A 288 1.72 29.47 -20.88
N LYS A 289 2.83 28.73 -20.71
CA LYS A 289 4.11 28.98 -21.39
C LYS A 289 4.76 27.71 -21.90
N TYR A 290 5.67 27.85 -22.86
CA TYR A 290 6.40 26.74 -23.45
C TYR A 290 7.82 27.12 -23.87
N SER A 291 8.65 26.11 -24.16
CA SER A 291 9.95 26.22 -24.83
C SER A 291 10.13 25.03 -25.77
N LEU A 292 10.55 25.29 -27.00
CA LEU A 292 10.78 24.26 -28.04
C LEU A 292 12.26 24.10 -28.40
N ASP A 293 13.13 25.00 -27.91
CA ASP A 293 14.57 24.95 -28.11
C ASP A 293 15.30 24.89 -26.76
N ILE A 294 16.35 24.07 -26.65
CA ILE A 294 17.22 23.99 -25.48
C ILE A 294 18.01 25.29 -25.24
N LEU A 295 18.14 26.13 -26.26
CA LEU A 295 18.78 27.43 -26.21
C LEU A 295 17.83 28.56 -25.80
N ASP A 296 16.54 28.29 -25.62
CA ASP A 296 15.58 29.28 -25.16
C ASP A 296 16.00 29.80 -23.77
N GLY A 297 16.26 31.10 -23.67
CA GLY A 297 16.60 31.77 -22.41
C GLY A 297 15.38 32.07 -21.53
N GLU A 298 14.18 32.05 -22.13
CA GLU A 298 12.92 32.31 -21.45
C GLU A 298 11.76 31.53 -22.08
N CYS A 299 10.74 31.22 -21.27
CA CYS A 299 9.56 30.52 -21.76
C CYS A 299 8.65 31.48 -22.54
N LYS A 300 8.30 31.09 -23.77
CA LYS A 300 7.36 31.79 -24.65
C LYS A 300 5.93 31.65 -24.13
N LYS A 301 5.08 32.66 -24.34
CA LYS A 301 3.64 32.60 -24.02
C LYS A 301 2.92 31.66 -24.98
N CYS A 302 1.94 30.88 -24.53
CA CYS A 302 1.12 30.07 -25.43
C CYS A 302 0.57 30.90 -26.60
N PRO A 303 0.60 30.37 -27.83
CA PRO A 303 0.01 31.03 -28.97
C PRO A 303 -1.53 30.99 -28.87
N ASP A 304 -2.21 31.99 -29.45
CA ASP A 304 -3.68 32.08 -29.38
C ASP A 304 -4.39 30.91 -30.11
N SER A 305 -3.68 30.27 -31.03
CA SER A 305 -4.07 29.04 -31.74
C SER A 305 -4.03 27.78 -30.88
N ALA A 306 -3.44 27.85 -29.68
CA ALA A 306 -3.41 26.75 -28.73
C ALA A 306 -4.54 26.83 -27.71
N ASP A 307 -5.05 25.67 -27.32
CA ASP A 307 -5.99 25.46 -26.24
C ASP A 307 -5.25 25.40 -24.90
N TYR A 308 -4.08 24.75 -24.90
CA TYR A 308 -3.23 24.57 -23.73
C TYR A 308 -1.75 24.48 -24.15
N CYS A 309 -0.84 25.01 -23.35
CA CYS A 309 0.59 24.69 -23.48
C CYS A 309 1.29 24.69 -22.11
N SER A 310 2.29 23.82 -21.99
CA SER A 310 3.14 23.66 -20.80
C SER A 310 4.40 22.88 -21.17
N GLY A 311 5.55 23.26 -20.60
CA GLY A 311 6.83 22.64 -20.93
C GLY A 311 7.13 22.72 -22.43
N SER A 312 7.23 21.57 -23.11
CA SER A 312 7.44 21.48 -24.56
C SER A 312 6.15 21.22 -25.35
N LYS A 313 5.02 21.06 -24.67
CA LYS A 313 3.76 20.62 -25.29
C LYS A 313 2.91 21.83 -25.66
N ILE A 314 2.44 21.85 -26.90
CA ILE A 314 1.46 22.81 -27.39
C ILE A 314 0.27 22.02 -27.95
N GLN A 315 -0.87 22.10 -27.27
CA GLN A 315 -2.11 21.49 -27.72
C GLN A 315 -2.88 22.51 -28.56
N LEU A 316 -2.90 22.29 -29.87
CA LEU A 316 -3.58 23.18 -30.81
C LEU A 316 -5.11 23.06 -30.70
N LYS A 317 -5.82 24.16 -30.99
CA LYS A 317 -7.26 24.14 -31.24
C LYS A 317 -7.54 23.50 -32.61
N ASN A 318 -8.71 22.87 -32.76
CA ASN A 318 -9.19 22.46 -34.09
C ASN A 318 -9.24 23.66 -35.05
N GLY A 319 -8.97 23.41 -36.33
CA GLY A 319 -8.81 24.44 -37.35
C GLY A 319 -7.37 24.97 -37.51
N TYR A 320 -6.43 24.54 -36.67
CA TYR A 320 -5.02 24.90 -36.77
C TYR A 320 -4.14 23.68 -37.03
N TRP A 321 -3.03 23.91 -37.72
CA TRP A 321 -2.07 22.90 -38.12
C TRP A 321 -0.63 23.37 -37.89
N ARG A 322 0.24 22.45 -37.50
CA ARG A 322 1.69 22.62 -37.45
C ARG A 322 2.37 21.41 -38.03
N SER A 323 3.60 21.59 -38.54
CA SER A 323 4.33 20.52 -39.21
C SER A 323 4.80 19.42 -38.27
N ASN A 324 5.17 19.77 -37.03
CA ASN A 324 5.59 18.83 -36.00
C ASN A 324 5.50 19.44 -34.59
N GLU A 325 5.84 18.65 -33.57
CA GLU A 325 5.76 19.04 -32.15
C GLU A 325 6.78 20.11 -31.71
N PHE A 326 7.87 20.29 -32.48
CA PHE A 326 9.03 21.13 -32.15
C PHE A 326 9.01 22.50 -32.83
N THR A 327 7.93 22.85 -33.52
CA THR A 327 7.73 24.19 -34.09
C THR A 327 6.47 24.85 -33.52
N ASP A 328 6.57 26.16 -33.34
CA ASP A 328 5.50 27.10 -33.04
C ASP A 328 4.95 27.80 -34.31
N ASP A 329 5.40 27.38 -35.50
CA ASP A 329 4.85 27.79 -36.80
C ASP A 329 3.48 27.15 -37.02
N ILE A 330 2.45 27.83 -36.51
CA ILE A 330 1.07 27.35 -36.52
C ILE A 330 0.27 28.11 -37.57
N ILE A 331 -0.36 27.36 -38.46
CA ILE A 331 -1.11 27.87 -39.61
C ILE A 331 -2.59 27.56 -39.43
N TYR A 332 -3.46 28.53 -39.69
CA TYR A 332 -4.92 28.32 -39.75
C TYR A 332 -5.33 27.64 -41.06
N CYS A 333 -6.15 26.60 -40.97
CA CYS A 333 -6.63 25.83 -42.11
C CYS A 333 -7.80 26.52 -42.80
N ASN A 334 -7.50 27.59 -43.52
CA ASN A 334 -8.45 28.53 -44.12
C ASN A 334 -9.50 27.93 -45.07
N TYR A 335 -9.16 26.87 -45.83
CA TYR A 335 -10.06 26.31 -46.84
C TYR A 335 -11.10 25.34 -46.24
N ASN A 336 -10.68 24.52 -45.29
CA ASN A 336 -11.54 23.56 -44.61
C ASN A 336 -11.04 23.34 -43.16
N PRO A 337 -11.44 24.21 -42.22
CA PRO A 337 -10.95 24.13 -40.83
C PRO A 337 -11.26 22.81 -40.15
N ASP A 338 -12.39 22.17 -40.51
CA ASP A 338 -12.86 20.93 -39.89
C ASP A 338 -11.95 19.73 -40.14
N VAL A 339 -11.05 19.83 -41.13
CA VAL A 339 -10.09 18.77 -41.47
C VAL A 339 -8.86 18.81 -40.54
N CYS A 340 -8.50 19.97 -40.01
CA CYS A 340 -7.40 20.10 -39.07
C CYS A 340 -7.92 19.81 -37.65
N GLN A 341 -7.68 18.58 -37.18
CA GLN A 341 -8.24 18.06 -35.93
C GLN A 341 -7.17 17.61 -34.92
N PRO A 342 -6.24 18.48 -34.51
CA PRO A 342 -5.21 18.15 -33.53
C PRO A 342 -5.75 17.67 -32.17
N GLN A 343 -7.00 18.01 -31.82
CA GLN A 343 -7.64 17.58 -30.56
C GLN A 343 -8.24 16.17 -30.64
N SER A 344 -8.30 15.57 -31.84
CA SER A 344 -8.90 14.26 -32.05
C SER A 344 -7.86 13.15 -31.87
N ASN A 345 -8.15 12.17 -31.01
CA ASN A 345 -7.30 10.98 -30.82
C ASN A 345 -7.17 10.10 -32.08
N LYS A 346 -8.07 10.30 -33.05
CA LYS A 346 -8.02 9.62 -34.36
C LYS A 346 -7.18 10.38 -35.39
N SER A 347 -6.68 11.56 -35.06
CA SER A 347 -5.89 12.38 -35.96
C SER A 347 -4.47 11.82 -36.11
N LYS A 348 -3.94 11.90 -37.33
CA LYS A 348 -2.53 11.65 -37.64
C LYS A 348 -1.98 12.94 -38.25
N PHE A 349 -0.83 13.40 -37.76
CA PHE A 349 -0.19 14.65 -38.22
C PHE A 349 -1.13 15.87 -38.21
N ASN A 350 -2.01 15.95 -37.19
CA ASN A 350 -3.02 17.00 -37.01
C ASN A 350 -4.15 17.01 -38.06
N CYS A 351 -4.24 15.99 -38.91
CA CYS A 351 -5.27 15.85 -39.94
C CYS A 351 -6.35 14.83 -39.56
N ALA A 352 -7.58 15.08 -40.01
CA ALA A 352 -8.68 14.12 -39.97
C ALA A 352 -8.40 12.91 -40.91
N ARG A 353 -9.07 11.78 -40.66
CA ARG A 353 -8.90 10.55 -41.46
C ARG A 353 -9.12 10.84 -42.95
N GLY A 354 -8.22 10.37 -43.80
CA GLY A 354 -8.29 10.54 -45.26
C GLY A 354 -7.61 11.81 -45.79
N TYR A 355 -7.11 12.69 -44.92
CA TYR A 355 -6.40 13.91 -45.30
C TYR A 355 -4.94 13.88 -44.84
N ILE A 356 -4.06 14.47 -45.64
CA ILE A 356 -2.59 14.53 -45.46
C ILE A 356 -2.03 15.87 -45.99
N GLY A 357 -0.74 16.10 -45.72
CA GLY A 357 0.02 17.23 -46.23
C GLY A 357 -0.13 18.50 -45.39
N MET A 358 0.54 19.57 -45.84
CA MET A 358 0.46 20.89 -45.19
C MET A 358 -1.01 21.34 -45.12
N ILE A 359 -1.44 21.82 -43.94
CA ILE A 359 -2.81 22.21 -43.63
C ILE A 359 -3.88 21.17 -44.02
N CYS A 360 -3.49 19.89 -44.11
CA CYS A 360 -4.36 18.77 -44.45
C CYS A 360 -5.12 18.93 -45.78
N ARG A 361 -4.51 19.61 -46.76
CA ARG A 361 -5.16 19.96 -48.02
C ARG A 361 -5.24 18.80 -49.03
N SER A 362 -4.41 17.78 -48.87
CA SER A 362 -4.34 16.66 -49.82
C SER A 362 -5.10 15.46 -49.31
N CYS A 363 -5.76 14.72 -50.19
CA CYS A 363 -6.40 13.45 -49.84
C CYS A 363 -5.37 12.31 -49.87
N ASP A 364 -5.45 11.39 -48.90
CA ASP A 364 -4.63 10.18 -48.86
C ASP A 364 -5.17 9.09 -49.78
N ILE A 365 -5.25 9.37 -51.08
CA ILE A 365 -5.88 8.47 -52.07
C ILE A 365 -5.16 7.12 -52.19
N TYR A 366 -3.88 7.06 -51.84
CA TYR A 366 -3.05 5.86 -51.88
C TYR A 366 -2.97 5.12 -50.53
N GLY A 367 -3.62 5.63 -49.48
CA GLY A 367 -3.59 5.03 -48.14
C GLY A 367 -2.19 5.03 -47.50
N GLN A 368 -1.32 5.99 -47.79
CA GLN A 368 0.05 6.06 -47.26
C GLN A 368 0.10 6.25 -45.74
N ILE A 369 -0.85 7.02 -45.20
CA ILE A 369 -0.92 7.35 -43.77
C ILE A 369 -2.06 6.59 -43.09
N TRP A 370 -3.17 6.38 -43.80
CA TRP A 370 -4.38 5.81 -43.23
C TRP A 370 -4.63 4.35 -43.58
N GLU A 371 -3.84 3.76 -44.47
CA GLU A 371 -3.90 2.34 -44.89
C GLU A 371 -5.24 1.91 -45.55
N ASP A 372 -6.14 2.87 -45.78
CA ASP A 372 -7.37 2.68 -46.55
C ASP A 372 -7.16 3.26 -47.97
N SER A 373 -6.86 2.43 -48.97
CA SER A 373 -6.84 2.90 -50.36
C SER A 373 -8.26 3.05 -50.90
N GLN A 374 -8.56 4.17 -51.57
CA GLN A 374 -9.83 4.37 -52.29
C GLN A 374 -9.74 4.03 -53.78
N ILE A 375 -8.70 3.28 -54.18
CA ILE A 375 -8.46 2.79 -55.54
C ILE A 375 -8.62 1.28 -55.55
#